data_AF-A0A1Z5KT24-F1
#
_entry.id   AF-A0A1Z5KT24-F1
#
_cell.length_a   1.000
_cell.length_b   1.000
_cell.length_c   1.000
_cell.angle_alpha   90.00
_cell.angle_beta   90.00
_cell.angle_gamma   90.00
#
_symmetry.space_group_name_H-M   'P 1'
#
loop_
_entity.id
_entity.type
_entity.pdbx_description
1 polymer ?
#
loop_
_entity_poly.entity_id
_entity_poly.type
_entity_poly.pdbx_seq_one_letter_code
_entity_poly.pdbx_strand_id
1 'polypeptide(L)'
;MKTLLFWVFSLATGVYGFRCTPTETRPKCRLSLFRKEEAMTDRRKLLQSTAAGLLAATTYPASSHAATTDFLVPTPKFDPDMNWPLGKVAFSLLPLQGGAQRATVETCIVPGQIWTYDQIQGIVNVNVPVRQTVIALQGGGLWVHNPVAPTPQLRHMMEQLIQQYGPIKHIVLGSVAVEHKATFGAFASYYPGATVWLQPGQWSFPVSLPIKFLGVRQRGQRLRELPVAGRGVTSTAYAAQAQRNPVPEWSSEIEMETLGPLTFRSVGAFSETVFYHKATKTLLVTDLVGRVSDEPPAILQQDPRALLYHARNKATDAVEDTPAARRKGWRRMALFGLVFFPSQITVSSVSQAFAEAKQVPASLRNLGSGAVPFQLYPWSWPENDVDLQNFNAFKNKLFCPPILTQLILNREVDRTLTFVDRVATRFSGMKRIIPGHLDNNIPATANDFSKAFGSLRKCDAPPGPLKNDLNLLQSVSKEFTKLGIVAPDGVCRDV
;
A
#
# COMPACT_ATOMS: atom_id res chain seq x y z
N MET A 1 -3.53 19.81 -8.65
CA MET A 1 -3.21 19.57 -7.22
C MET A 1 -4.39 18.99 -6.45
N LYS A 2 -5.53 19.69 -6.27
CA LYS A 2 -6.73 19.11 -5.63
C LYS A 2 -7.17 17.79 -6.28
N THR A 3 -7.11 17.69 -7.61
CA THR A 3 -7.42 16.47 -8.38
C THR A 3 -6.39 15.36 -8.23
N LEU A 4 -5.09 15.66 -8.06
CA LEU A 4 -4.04 14.64 -7.88
C LEU A 4 -4.08 14.07 -6.47
N LEU A 5 -4.30 14.92 -5.46
CA LEU A 5 -4.69 14.50 -4.12
C LEU A 5 -5.99 13.70 -4.17
N PHE A 6 -7.02 14.15 -4.89
CA PHE A 6 -8.27 13.39 -5.08
C PHE A 6 -8.03 12.00 -5.66
N TRP A 7 -7.10 11.83 -6.61
CA TRP A 7 -6.76 10.53 -7.19
C TRP A 7 -5.94 9.65 -6.25
N VAL A 8 -4.88 10.16 -5.61
CA VAL A 8 -4.10 9.42 -4.60
C VAL A 8 -4.99 9.03 -3.41
N PHE A 9 -5.94 9.88 -3.05
CA PHE A 9 -6.83 9.69 -1.90
C PHE A 9 -8.04 8.82 -2.20
N SER A 10 -8.72 8.97 -3.35
CA SER A 10 -9.80 8.07 -3.78
C SER A 10 -9.31 6.61 -3.91
N LEU A 11 -7.99 6.41 -4.06
CA LEU A 11 -7.38 5.10 -4.23
C LEU A 11 -6.80 4.53 -2.93
N ALA A 12 -6.39 5.38 -1.98
CA ALA A 12 -6.08 4.98 -0.60
C ALA A 12 -7.34 4.76 0.28
N THR A 13 -8.47 5.37 -0.06
CA THR A 13 -9.68 5.38 0.80
C THR A 13 -10.98 4.96 0.10
N GLY A 14 -10.95 4.60 -1.19
CA GLY A 14 -12.15 4.16 -1.92
C GLY A 14 -13.26 5.23 -2.07
N VAL A 15 -12.97 6.51 -1.81
CA VAL A 15 -13.99 7.55 -1.76
C VAL A 15 -14.46 7.95 -3.16
N TYR A 16 -15.60 7.40 -3.57
CA TYR A 16 -16.57 8.06 -4.45
C TYR A 16 -17.95 7.92 -3.81
N GLY A 17 -18.56 9.03 -3.39
CA GLY A 17 -19.92 9.04 -2.84
C GLY A 17 -20.90 9.65 -3.82
N PHE A 18 -21.90 8.87 -4.24
CA PHE A 18 -23.18 9.42 -4.71
C PHE A 18 -24.08 9.69 -3.50
N ARG A 19 -24.79 10.82 -3.54
CA ARG A 19 -25.61 11.33 -2.43
C ARG A 19 -26.98 10.64 -2.43
N CYS A 20 -27.32 9.93 -1.36
CA CYS A 20 -28.69 9.55 -1.03
C CYS A 20 -29.05 10.13 0.33
N THR A 21 -30.18 10.85 0.41
CA THR A 21 -30.72 11.41 1.66
C THR A 21 -31.70 10.42 2.30
N PRO A 22 -31.67 10.22 3.63
CA PRO A 22 -32.60 9.33 4.31
C PRO A 22 -33.89 10.06 4.70
N THR A 23 -35.05 9.47 4.40
CA THR A 23 -36.27 9.70 5.17
C THR A 23 -36.92 8.36 5.48
N GLU A 24 -37.45 8.28 6.70
CA GLU A 24 -38.04 7.08 7.29
C GLU A 24 -39.27 6.59 6.52
N THR A 25 -39.43 5.26 6.51
CA THR A 25 -40.56 4.46 5.97
C THR A 25 -40.60 4.23 4.44
N ARG A 26 -40.13 3.02 4.06
CA ARG A 26 -40.25 2.28 2.77
C ARG A 26 -39.82 3.00 1.47
N PRO A 27 -38.79 2.51 0.75
CA PRO A 27 -38.40 3.13 -0.52
C PRO A 27 -39.39 2.76 -1.63
N LYS A 28 -40.20 3.73 -2.07
CA LYS A 28 -40.72 3.78 -3.45
C LYS A 28 -39.74 4.61 -4.27
N CYS A 29 -38.98 3.99 -5.15
CA CYS A 29 -38.19 4.73 -6.15
C CYS A 29 -39.13 5.36 -7.17
N ARG A 30 -39.33 6.68 -7.09
CA ARG A 30 -39.97 7.47 -8.13
C ARG A 30 -38.91 8.41 -8.71
N LEU A 31 -38.64 8.29 -10.02
CA LEU A 31 -37.79 9.22 -10.74
C LEU A 31 -38.45 10.62 -10.71
N SER A 32 -37.82 11.60 -10.06
CA SER A 32 -38.17 13.01 -10.25
C SER A 32 -37.04 13.72 -11.00
N LEU A 33 -37.27 13.96 -12.28
CA LEU A 33 -36.53 14.94 -13.07
C LEU A 33 -37.12 16.31 -12.71
N PHE A 34 -36.31 17.22 -12.18
CA PHE A 34 -36.70 18.63 -12.13
C PHE A 34 -36.75 19.16 -13.56
N ARG A 35 -37.99 19.39 -14.02
CA ARG A 35 -38.33 20.01 -15.30
C ARG A 35 -38.11 21.52 -15.17
N LYS A 36 -37.22 22.07 -15.99
CA LYS A 36 -37.40 23.42 -16.53
C LYS A 36 -38.15 23.22 -17.86
N GLU A 37 -39.43 23.60 -17.91
CA GLU A 37 -40.09 23.97 -19.18
C GLU A 37 -39.45 25.31 -19.61
N GLU A 38 -39.13 25.63 -20.87
CA GLU A 38 -39.61 25.26 -22.21
C GLU A 38 -38.36 24.95 -23.09
N ALA A 39 -38.35 24.26 -24.23
CA ALA A 39 -39.36 24.03 -25.26
C ALA A 39 -39.15 22.66 -25.96
N MET A 40 -40.24 22.13 -26.52
CA MET A 40 -40.29 21.03 -27.49
C MET A 40 -39.29 21.29 -28.64
N THR A 41 -38.61 20.30 -29.23
CA THR A 41 -39.23 19.31 -30.12
C THR A 41 -38.21 18.21 -30.47
N ASP A 42 -38.77 17.03 -30.72
CA ASP A 42 -38.28 15.97 -31.62
C ASP A 42 -37.55 14.75 -31.02
N ARG A 43 -38.33 13.66 -30.95
CA ARG A 43 -38.03 12.38 -30.31
C ARG A 43 -37.53 11.32 -31.33
N ARG A 44 -36.92 11.75 -32.43
CA ARG A 44 -36.40 10.85 -33.49
C ARG A 44 -34.90 10.90 -33.77
N LYS A 45 -34.09 11.55 -32.92
CA LYS A 45 -32.61 11.52 -33.01
C LYS A 45 -31.88 10.85 -31.83
N LEU A 46 -32.57 10.02 -31.04
CA LEU A 46 -31.96 9.27 -29.93
C LEU A 46 -31.71 7.79 -30.28
N LEU A 47 -31.06 7.54 -31.42
CA LEU A 47 -30.57 6.19 -31.80
C LEU A 47 -29.25 6.21 -32.60
N GLN A 48 -28.59 7.36 -32.75
CA GLN A 48 -27.26 7.47 -33.37
C GLN A 48 -26.42 8.54 -32.67
N SER A 49 -25.87 8.22 -31.50
CA SER A 49 -24.67 8.89 -30.99
C SER A 49 -23.98 8.01 -29.93
N THR A 50 -22.96 7.30 -30.42
CA THR A 50 -21.75 6.86 -29.71
C THR A 50 -21.88 5.85 -28.58
N ALA A 51 -22.19 4.61 -28.96
CA ALA A 51 -21.36 3.47 -28.57
C ALA A 51 -20.00 3.59 -29.29
N ALA A 52 -19.02 4.27 -28.66
CA ALA A 52 -17.60 4.25 -29.04
C ALA A 52 -16.81 4.85 -27.88
N GLY A 53 -15.94 4.06 -27.25
CA GLY A 53 -15.13 4.51 -26.12
C GLY A 53 -14.54 3.40 -25.24
N LEU A 54 -14.80 2.14 -25.57
CA LEU A 54 -13.95 1.02 -25.13
C LEU A 54 -13.06 0.57 -26.30
N LEU A 55 -11.81 0.25 -25.96
CA LEU A 55 -10.74 -0.28 -26.82
C LEU A 55 -9.96 0.75 -27.66
N ALA A 56 -9.20 1.61 -26.97
CA ALA A 56 -7.88 1.97 -27.48
C ALA A 56 -6.87 0.99 -26.90
N ALA A 57 -6.80 -0.21 -27.49
CA ALA A 57 -5.55 -0.97 -27.44
C ALA A 57 -4.53 -0.12 -28.21
N THR A 58 -3.60 0.51 -27.49
CA THR A 58 -2.49 1.21 -28.12
C THR A 58 -1.56 0.17 -28.74
N THR A 59 -1.86 -0.22 -29.97
CA THR A 59 -0.86 -0.78 -30.88
C THR A 59 0.12 0.35 -31.17
N TYR A 60 1.29 0.28 -30.55
CA TYR A 60 2.41 1.14 -30.93
C TYR A 60 2.76 0.84 -32.39
N PRO A 61 2.84 1.84 -33.29
CA PRO A 61 3.45 1.61 -34.59
C PRO A 61 4.91 1.21 -34.34
N ALA A 62 5.31 0.08 -34.91
CA ALA A 62 6.72 -0.28 -35.02
C ALA A 62 7.37 0.71 -36.00
N SER A 63 7.86 1.83 -35.46
CA SER A 63 8.57 2.84 -36.22
C SER A 63 10.07 2.68 -36.01
N SER A 64 10.71 2.22 -37.09
CA SER A 64 12.03 2.63 -37.61
C SER A 64 13.10 3.06 -36.60
N HIS A 65 14.16 2.26 -36.50
CA HIS A 65 15.54 2.62 -36.08
C HIS A 65 15.67 4.00 -35.42
N ALA A 66 15.22 4.11 -34.16
CA ALA A 66 15.51 5.26 -33.34
C ALA A 66 17.02 5.25 -33.04
N ALA A 67 17.69 6.37 -33.28
CA ALA A 67 19.00 6.63 -32.69
C ALA A 67 18.89 6.31 -31.20
N THR A 68 19.69 5.35 -30.72
CA THR A 68 19.72 4.95 -29.32
C THR A 68 20.12 6.19 -28.53
N THR A 69 19.14 6.83 -27.88
CA THR A 69 19.44 7.90 -26.93
C THR A 69 20.15 7.24 -25.77
N ASP A 70 21.44 7.52 -25.60
CA ASP A 70 22.21 7.04 -24.47
C ASP A 70 21.69 7.73 -23.19
N PHE A 71 20.87 7.00 -22.44
CA PHE A 71 20.42 7.46 -21.13
C PHE A 71 21.58 7.42 -20.14
N LEU A 72 21.67 8.45 -19.30
CA LEU A 72 22.70 8.54 -18.27
C LEU A 72 22.61 7.36 -17.29
N VAL A 73 21.38 6.93 -17.00
CA VAL A 73 21.09 5.69 -16.27
C VAL A 73 20.28 4.78 -17.19
N PRO A 74 20.83 3.65 -17.63
CA PRO A 74 20.12 2.73 -18.50
C PRO A 74 18.82 2.23 -17.88
N THR A 75 17.78 2.09 -18.69
CA THR A 75 16.59 1.35 -18.29
C THR A 75 16.96 -0.13 -18.15
N PRO A 76 16.59 -0.80 -17.04
CA PRO A 76 16.83 -2.24 -16.90
C PRO A 76 16.26 -3.01 -18.09
N LYS A 77 17.02 -3.99 -18.59
CA LYS A 77 16.56 -4.86 -19.67
C LYS A 77 15.36 -5.68 -19.18
N PHE A 78 14.45 -5.98 -20.09
CA PHE A 78 13.34 -6.88 -19.79
C PHE A 78 13.89 -8.26 -19.41
N ASP A 79 13.39 -8.81 -18.31
CA ASP A 79 13.72 -10.14 -17.82
C ASP A 79 12.43 -10.98 -17.74
N PRO A 80 12.33 -12.09 -18.50
CA PRO A 80 11.16 -12.96 -18.46
C PRO A 80 10.91 -13.58 -17.07
N ASP A 81 11.95 -13.80 -16.26
CA ASP A 81 11.80 -14.39 -14.93
C ASP A 81 11.16 -13.42 -13.93
N MET A 82 11.24 -12.12 -14.21
CA MET A 82 10.62 -11.06 -13.43
C MET A 82 9.24 -10.68 -13.97
N ASN A 83 8.77 -11.31 -15.05
CA ASN A 83 7.54 -10.89 -15.72
C ASN A 83 6.28 -11.44 -15.03
N TRP A 84 5.38 -10.54 -14.65
CA TRP A 84 4.03 -10.80 -14.19
C TRP A 84 3.02 -9.92 -14.95
N PRO A 85 2.49 -10.40 -16.10
CA PRO A 85 1.63 -9.60 -16.98
C PRO A 85 0.38 -9.05 -16.30
N LEU A 86 -0.15 -9.77 -15.30
CA LEU A 86 -1.30 -9.33 -14.52
C LEU A 86 -1.01 -8.05 -13.72
N GLY A 87 0.25 -7.68 -13.47
CA GLY A 87 0.61 -6.41 -12.82
C GLY A 87 0.03 -5.19 -13.53
N LYS A 88 -0.12 -5.25 -14.86
CA LYS A 88 -0.74 -4.18 -15.67
C LYS A 88 -2.21 -3.96 -15.38
N VAL A 89 -2.90 -4.92 -14.74
CA VAL A 89 -4.35 -4.93 -14.48
C VAL A 89 -4.65 -4.99 -12.98
N ALA A 90 -3.92 -5.82 -12.23
CA ALA A 90 -4.05 -5.99 -10.78
C ALA A 90 -3.89 -4.66 -10.02
N PHE A 91 -3.14 -3.74 -10.62
CA PHE A 91 -2.91 -2.41 -10.10
C PHE A 91 -3.60 -1.30 -10.92
N SER A 92 -4.25 -1.58 -12.05
CA SER A 92 -4.71 -0.54 -13.01
C SER A 92 -5.86 0.33 -12.52
N LEU A 93 -6.62 -0.16 -11.53
CA LEU A 93 -7.67 0.61 -10.87
C LEU A 93 -7.10 1.49 -9.75
N LEU A 94 -5.81 1.36 -9.44
CA LEU A 94 -5.06 2.15 -8.48
C LEU A 94 -3.96 2.90 -9.26
N PRO A 95 -3.39 4.02 -8.79
CA PRO A 95 -2.37 4.75 -9.53
C PRO A 95 -1.00 4.12 -9.24
N LEU A 96 -0.98 2.81 -9.02
CA LEU A 96 0.16 2.05 -8.52
C LEU A 96 1.09 1.68 -9.68
N GLN A 97 2.38 1.54 -9.41
CA GLN A 97 3.40 1.15 -10.36
C GLN A 97 3.15 -0.31 -10.78
N GLY A 98 2.29 -0.47 -11.80
CA GLY A 98 1.81 -1.73 -12.33
C GLY A 98 2.64 -2.29 -13.48
N GLY A 99 3.96 -2.05 -13.45
CA GLY A 99 4.87 -2.66 -14.41
C GLY A 99 4.76 -4.18 -14.36
N ALA A 100 4.84 -4.84 -15.52
CA ALA A 100 4.85 -6.29 -15.57
C ALA A 100 6.15 -6.87 -15.01
N GLN A 101 7.27 -6.14 -15.12
CA GLN A 101 8.55 -6.57 -14.55
C GLN A 101 8.60 -6.23 -13.06
N ARG A 102 8.67 -7.28 -12.23
CA ARG A 102 8.66 -7.21 -10.77
C ARG A 102 9.75 -8.12 -10.22
N ALA A 103 10.95 -7.55 -10.09
CA ALA A 103 12.04 -8.25 -9.44
C ALA A 103 11.71 -8.53 -7.97
N THR A 104 12.26 -9.62 -7.45
CA THR A 104 12.11 -10.05 -6.06
C THR A 104 13.48 -10.08 -5.39
N VAL A 105 13.61 -9.45 -4.22
CA VAL A 105 14.78 -9.61 -3.34
C VAL A 105 14.42 -10.51 -2.18
N GLU A 106 15.11 -11.65 -2.06
CA GLU A 106 15.03 -12.52 -0.89
C GLU A 106 15.97 -12.01 0.22
N THR A 107 15.48 -12.00 1.46
CA THR A 107 16.31 -11.87 2.66
C THR A 107 16.01 -13.00 3.63
N CYS A 108 17.02 -13.77 4.01
CA CYS A 108 16.94 -14.71 5.12
C CYS A 108 17.02 -13.93 6.46
N ILE A 109 15.96 -13.97 7.26
CA ILE A 109 15.81 -13.19 8.49
C ILE A 109 16.19 -14.00 9.72
N VAL A 110 15.80 -15.26 9.75
CA VAL A 110 16.25 -16.25 10.73
C VAL A 110 16.53 -17.53 9.95
N PRO A 111 17.80 -17.99 9.88
CA PRO A 111 18.15 -19.22 9.19
C PRO A 111 17.25 -20.38 9.61
N GLY A 112 16.67 -21.05 8.62
CA GLY A 112 15.80 -22.20 8.83
C GLY A 112 14.39 -21.91 9.37
N GLN A 113 14.04 -20.63 9.57
CA GLN A 113 12.75 -20.27 10.17
C GLN A 113 12.00 -19.16 9.43
N ILE A 114 12.68 -18.07 9.03
CA ILE A 114 11.99 -16.88 8.46
C ILE A 114 12.75 -16.31 7.27
N TRP A 115 12.03 -16.11 6.17
CA TRP A 115 12.49 -15.42 4.96
C TRP A 115 11.51 -14.32 4.58
N THR A 116 11.99 -13.33 3.85
CA THR A 116 11.18 -12.23 3.31
C THR A 116 11.50 -12.00 1.86
N TYR A 117 10.50 -11.56 1.10
CA TYR A 117 10.56 -11.36 -0.33
C TYR A 117 9.98 -9.99 -0.66
N ASP A 118 10.86 -9.08 -1.08
CA ASP A 118 10.50 -7.70 -1.38
C ASP A 118 10.32 -7.51 -2.88
N GLN A 119 9.23 -6.85 -3.27
CA GLN A 119 9.02 -6.31 -4.61
C GLN A 119 8.74 -4.80 -4.52
N ILE A 120 8.81 -4.09 -5.65
CA ILE A 120 8.49 -2.66 -5.69
C ILE A 120 6.96 -2.44 -5.71
N GLN A 121 6.51 -1.53 -4.86
CA GLN A 121 5.17 -0.94 -4.90
C GLN A 121 5.29 0.58 -4.80
N GLY A 122 4.58 1.33 -5.63
CA GLY A 122 4.69 2.79 -5.57
C GLY A 122 3.66 3.52 -6.41
N ILE A 123 3.58 4.83 -6.29
CA ILE A 123 2.71 5.71 -7.10
C ILE A 123 3.59 6.88 -7.56
N VAL A 124 3.55 7.22 -8.85
CA VAL A 124 4.31 8.36 -9.43
C VAL A 124 5.81 8.41 -9.05
N ASN A 125 6.50 7.26 -9.14
CA ASN A 125 7.89 7.06 -8.71
C ASN A 125 8.19 7.27 -7.21
N VAL A 126 7.16 7.40 -6.38
CA VAL A 126 7.28 7.24 -4.93
C VAL A 126 7.17 5.75 -4.61
N ASN A 127 8.32 5.09 -4.63
CA ASN A 127 8.45 3.64 -4.54
C ASN A 127 8.87 3.19 -3.15
N VAL A 128 8.25 2.13 -2.66
CA VAL A 128 8.58 1.45 -1.40
C VAL A 128 8.59 -0.07 -1.62
N PRO A 129 9.30 -0.84 -0.79
CA PRO A 129 9.14 -2.29 -0.77
C PRO A 129 7.71 -2.67 -0.39
N VAL A 130 7.15 -3.69 -1.04
CA VAL A 130 6.02 -4.50 -0.53
C VAL A 130 6.55 -5.90 -0.24
N ARG A 131 6.20 -6.44 0.94
CA ARG A 131 6.89 -7.60 1.51
C ARG A 131 5.97 -8.79 1.75
N GLN A 132 6.40 -9.93 1.24
CA GLN A 132 5.93 -11.24 1.67
C GLN A 132 6.86 -11.79 2.75
N THR A 133 6.30 -12.42 3.78
CA THR A 133 7.08 -13.16 4.79
C THR A 133 6.74 -14.64 4.74
N VAL A 134 7.74 -15.51 4.80
CA VAL A 134 7.58 -16.98 4.83
C VAL A 134 8.17 -17.51 6.13
N ILE A 135 7.41 -18.36 6.82
CA ILE A 135 7.81 -19.05 8.04
C ILE A 135 7.78 -20.57 7.80
N ALA A 136 8.86 -21.28 8.17
CA ALA A 136 8.86 -22.73 8.25
C ALA A 136 8.21 -23.19 9.56
N LEU A 137 7.21 -24.07 9.47
CA LEU A 137 6.47 -24.58 10.63
C LEU A 137 7.17 -25.80 11.23
N GLN A 138 7.10 -25.96 12.57
CA GLN A 138 7.71 -27.10 13.27
C GLN A 138 7.13 -28.44 12.82
N GLY A 139 5.83 -28.49 12.48
CA GLY A 139 5.16 -29.67 11.91
C GLY A 139 5.41 -29.89 10.41
N GLY A 140 6.43 -29.24 9.85
CA GLY A 140 6.73 -29.21 8.42
C GLY A 140 5.77 -28.34 7.61
N GLY A 141 6.22 -27.93 6.43
CA GLY A 141 5.53 -27.03 5.54
C GLY A 141 5.77 -25.55 5.84
N LEU A 142 5.23 -24.71 4.97
CA LEU A 142 5.43 -23.26 5.00
C LEU A 142 4.14 -22.51 5.29
N TRP A 143 4.29 -21.39 6.00
CA TRP A 143 3.25 -20.39 6.25
C TRP A 143 3.68 -19.08 5.57
N VAL A 144 2.81 -18.50 4.74
CA VAL A 144 3.13 -17.33 3.91
C VAL A 144 2.19 -16.17 4.26
N HIS A 145 2.75 -15.01 4.58
CA HIS A 145 2.04 -13.76 4.90
C HIS A 145 2.16 -12.75 3.76
N ASN A 146 1.04 -12.11 3.40
CA ASN A 146 0.92 -11.06 2.39
C ASN A 146 1.76 -11.35 1.13
N PRO A 147 1.45 -12.44 0.42
CA PRO A 147 2.23 -12.85 -0.74
C PRO A 147 2.31 -11.77 -1.83
N VAL A 148 3.50 -11.62 -2.41
CA VAL A 148 3.78 -10.68 -3.51
C VAL A 148 3.55 -11.35 -4.87
N ALA A 149 3.82 -10.65 -5.98
CA ALA A 149 3.48 -11.14 -7.31
C ALA A 149 4.24 -12.44 -7.63
N PRO A 150 3.55 -13.53 -8.04
CA PRO A 150 4.16 -14.82 -8.33
C PRO A 150 4.86 -14.83 -9.70
N THR A 151 5.91 -14.01 -9.83
CA THR A 151 6.84 -14.07 -10.97
C THR A 151 7.54 -15.42 -11.01
N PRO A 152 8.00 -15.91 -12.18
CA PRO A 152 8.83 -17.11 -12.24
C PRO A 152 9.99 -17.09 -11.24
N GLN A 153 10.66 -15.94 -11.08
CA GLN A 153 11.71 -15.73 -10.09
C GLN A 153 11.25 -16.03 -8.65
N LEU A 154 10.13 -15.44 -8.21
CA LEU A 154 9.61 -15.71 -6.86
C LEU A 154 9.21 -17.18 -6.71
N ARG A 155 8.59 -17.78 -7.72
CA ARG A 155 8.16 -19.19 -7.66
C ARG A 155 9.35 -20.13 -7.53
N HIS A 156 10.46 -19.88 -8.22
CA HIS A 156 11.67 -20.67 -8.04
C HIS A 156 12.21 -20.60 -6.61
N MET A 157 12.24 -19.39 -6.01
CA MET A 157 12.62 -19.23 -4.60
C MET A 157 11.67 -20.00 -3.65
N MET A 158 10.37 -20.00 -3.95
CA MET A 158 9.39 -20.80 -3.20
C MET A 158 9.59 -22.30 -3.37
N GLU A 159 9.91 -22.77 -4.58
CA GLU A 159 10.21 -24.19 -4.84
C GLU A 159 11.41 -24.67 -4.02
N GLN A 160 12.44 -23.84 -3.85
CA GLN A 160 13.61 -24.14 -3.01
C GLN A 160 13.20 -24.34 -1.54
N LEU A 161 12.41 -23.42 -0.97
CA LEU A 161 11.89 -23.59 0.39
C LEU A 161 10.96 -24.80 0.51
N ILE A 162 10.12 -25.06 -0.50
CA ILE A 162 9.20 -26.20 -0.50
C ILE A 162 9.96 -27.53 -0.49
N GLN A 163 11.03 -27.64 -1.28
CA GLN A 163 11.87 -28.83 -1.32
C GLN A 163 12.50 -29.12 0.04
N GLN A 164 12.90 -28.08 0.78
CA GLN A 164 13.59 -28.23 2.04
C GLN A 164 12.66 -28.41 3.25
N TYR A 165 11.58 -27.63 3.33
CA TYR A 165 10.73 -27.55 4.52
C TYR A 165 9.36 -28.20 4.32
N GLY A 166 8.97 -28.53 3.09
CA GLY A 166 7.66 -29.09 2.75
C GLY A 166 6.71 -28.06 2.14
N PRO A 167 5.48 -28.47 1.77
CA PRO A 167 4.57 -27.64 0.99
C PRO A 167 4.09 -26.39 1.74
N ILE A 168 3.68 -25.37 1.00
CA ILE A 168 2.93 -24.23 1.57
C ILE A 168 1.59 -24.76 2.10
N LYS A 169 1.44 -24.74 3.43
CA LYS A 169 0.23 -25.17 4.14
C LYS A 169 -0.76 -24.02 4.29
N HIS A 170 -0.27 -22.80 4.50
CA HIS A 170 -1.09 -21.65 4.82
C HIS A 170 -0.64 -20.40 4.06
N ILE A 171 -1.62 -19.69 3.49
CA ILE A 171 -1.42 -18.41 2.82
C ILE A 171 -2.35 -17.39 3.48
N VAL A 172 -1.78 -16.36 4.09
CA VAL A 172 -2.47 -15.45 4.98
C VAL A 172 -2.42 -14.04 4.42
N LEU A 173 -3.59 -13.43 4.27
CA LEU A 173 -3.76 -12.01 3.99
C LEU A 173 -4.03 -11.31 5.32
N GLY A 174 -3.04 -10.60 5.84
CA GLY A 174 -3.09 -9.92 7.15
C GLY A 174 -3.65 -8.49 7.11
N SER A 175 -4.07 -8.00 5.94
CA SER A 175 -4.63 -6.65 5.79
C SER A 175 -5.82 -6.65 4.82
N VAL A 176 -6.69 -5.65 4.95
CA VAL A 176 -7.73 -5.36 3.94
C VAL A 176 -7.26 -4.37 2.87
N ALA A 177 -6.07 -3.80 3.04
CA ALA A 177 -5.46 -2.87 2.10
C ALA A 177 -5.30 -3.54 0.72
N VAL A 178 -5.56 -2.78 -0.34
CA VAL A 178 -5.76 -3.35 -1.68
C VAL A 178 -4.41 -3.76 -2.30
N GLU A 179 -3.35 -3.06 -1.97
CA GLU A 179 -1.97 -3.31 -2.40
C GLU A 179 -1.45 -4.70 -1.98
N HIS A 180 -1.76 -5.16 -0.77
CA HIS A 180 -1.39 -6.51 -0.28
C HIS A 180 -2.33 -7.60 -0.81
N LYS A 181 -3.47 -7.22 -1.38
CA LYS A 181 -4.52 -8.12 -1.88
C LYS A 181 -4.41 -8.37 -3.38
N ALA A 182 -3.89 -7.41 -4.13
CA ALA A 182 -3.84 -7.46 -5.60
C ALA A 182 -3.10 -8.70 -6.13
N THR A 183 -2.03 -9.12 -5.45
CA THR A 183 -1.21 -10.29 -5.79
C THR A 183 -1.70 -11.58 -5.12
N PHE A 184 -2.55 -11.46 -4.10
CA PHE A 184 -2.92 -12.54 -3.19
C PHE A 184 -3.58 -13.72 -3.91
N GLY A 185 -4.63 -13.47 -4.69
CA GLY A 185 -5.33 -14.51 -5.44
C GLY A 185 -4.46 -15.19 -6.48
N ALA A 186 -3.62 -14.40 -7.18
CA ALA A 186 -2.69 -14.94 -8.17
C ALA A 186 -1.67 -15.87 -7.53
N PHE A 187 -1.03 -15.47 -6.43
CA PHE A 187 -0.09 -16.31 -5.69
C PHE A 187 -0.78 -17.59 -5.17
N ALA A 188 -1.93 -17.45 -4.51
CA ALA A 188 -2.68 -18.58 -3.97
C ALA A 188 -3.13 -19.59 -5.05
N SER A 189 -3.29 -19.16 -6.30
CA SER A 189 -3.66 -20.05 -7.40
C SER A 189 -2.58 -21.07 -7.80
N TYR A 190 -1.30 -20.79 -7.49
CA TYR A 190 -0.19 -21.73 -7.71
C TYR A 190 -0.11 -22.81 -6.63
N TYR A 191 -0.76 -22.61 -5.49
CA TYR A 191 -0.73 -23.52 -4.34
C TYR A 191 -2.14 -23.93 -3.91
N PRO A 192 -2.90 -24.64 -4.75
CA PRO A 192 -4.30 -24.98 -4.50
C PRO A 192 -4.51 -25.88 -3.27
N GLY A 193 -3.46 -26.57 -2.80
CA GLY A 193 -3.48 -27.38 -1.59
C GLY A 193 -3.47 -26.57 -0.28
N ALA A 194 -3.00 -25.32 -0.32
CA ALA A 194 -2.87 -24.47 0.86
C ALA A 194 -4.24 -23.96 1.34
N THR A 195 -4.37 -23.76 2.65
CA THR A 195 -5.50 -23.03 3.24
C THR A 195 -5.22 -21.53 3.15
N VAL A 196 -6.15 -20.80 2.55
CA VAL A 196 -6.18 -19.34 2.49
C VAL A 196 -6.90 -18.77 3.70
N TRP A 197 -6.27 -17.79 4.33
CA TRP A 197 -6.79 -17.07 5.49
C TRP A 197 -6.89 -15.59 5.21
N LEU A 198 -8.07 -15.03 5.47
CA LEU A 198 -8.38 -13.66 5.12
C LEU A 198 -8.54 -12.79 6.36
N GLN A 199 -7.92 -11.61 6.33
CA GLN A 199 -8.20 -10.52 7.25
C GLN A 199 -9.70 -10.23 7.29
N PRO A 200 -10.33 -10.14 8.47
CA PRO A 200 -11.73 -9.78 8.59
C PRO A 200 -12.05 -8.40 8.01
N GLY A 201 -13.18 -8.33 7.30
CA GLY A 201 -13.65 -7.09 6.66
C GLY A 201 -13.09 -6.83 5.25
N GLN A 202 -12.78 -7.89 4.49
CA GLN A 202 -12.36 -7.75 3.09
C GLN A 202 -13.37 -6.97 2.26
N TRP A 203 -12.85 -6.05 1.45
CA TRP A 203 -13.61 -5.23 0.51
C TRP A 203 -12.83 -5.05 -0.80
N SER A 204 -13.47 -4.52 -1.84
CA SER A 204 -12.79 -4.09 -3.06
C SER A 204 -13.41 -2.81 -3.61
N PHE A 205 -12.68 -2.16 -4.50
CA PHE A 205 -13.06 -0.92 -5.15
C PHE A 205 -13.23 -1.13 -6.67
N PRO A 206 -14.18 -0.47 -7.35
CA PRO A 206 -15.22 0.44 -6.81
C PRO A 206 -16.41 -0.27 -6.16
N VAL A 207 -16.53 -1.58 -6.33
CA VAL A 207 -17.60 -2.40 -5.77
C VAL A 207 -16.98 -3.47 -4.89
N SER A 208 -17.62 -3.76 -3.75
CA SER A 208 -17.19 -4.84 -2.86
C SER A 208 -17.56 -6.20 -3.47
N LEU A 209 -16.57 -6.86 -4.07
CA LEU A 209 -16.70 -8.15 -4.72
C LEU A 209 -16.31 -9.27 -3.76
N PRO A 210 -17.04 -10.39 -3.77
CA PRO A 210 -16.59 -11.60 -3.08
C PRO A 210 -15.17 -11.99 -3.49
N ILE A 211 -14.35 -12.43 -2.52
CA ILE A 211 -12.91 -12.72 -2.71
C ILE A 211 -12.60 -13.68 -3.88
N LYS A 212 -13.55 -14.55 -4.23
CA LYS A 212 -13.45 -15.48 -5.36
C LYS A 212 -13.28 -14.80 -6.73
N PHE A 213 -13.80 -13.58 -6.86
CA PHE A 213 -13.65 -12.78 -8.07
C PHE A 213 -12.33 -12.00 -8.11
N LEU A 214 -11.58 -12.01 -6.99
CA LEU A 214 -10.24 -11.43 -6.87
C LEU A 214 -9.13 -12.50 -7.02
N GLY A 215 -9.44 -13.59 -7.71
CA GLY A 215 -8.48 -14.65 -8.05
C GLY A 215 -8.31 -15.76 -7.00
N VAL A 216 -8.93 -15.67 -5.82
CA VAL A 216 -8.86 -16.73 -4.81
C VAL A 216 -9.69 -17.94 -5.24
N ARG A 217 -9.02 -19.07 -5.49
CA ARG A 217 -9.64 -20.31 -5.99
C ARG A 217 -10.02 -21.28 -4.88
N GLN A 218 -9.47 -21.11 -3.69
CA GLN A 218 -9.74 -21.95 -2.52
C GLN A 218 -11.23 -21.91 -2.14
N ARG A 219 -11.74 -23.04 -1.65
CA ARG A 219 -13.15 -23.27 -1.30
C ARG A 219 -13.24 -24.15 -0.05
N GLY A 220 -14.42 -24.17 0.57
CA GLY A 220 -14.72 -25.05 1.70
C GLY A 220 -13.70 -24.87 2.82
N GLN A 221 -13.11 -25.98 3.29
CA GLN A 221 -12.14 -25.97 4.39
C GLN A 221 -10.82 -25.23 4.08
N ARG A 222 -10.54 -24.93 2.81
CA ARG A 222 -9.32 -24.21 2.39
C ARG A 222 -9.51 -22.70 2.28
N LEU A 223 -10.71 -22.16 2.51
CA LEU A 223 -10.97 -20.73 2.51
C LEU A 223 -11.58 -20.33 3.84
N ARG A 224 -10.81 -19.57 4.64
CA ARG A 224 -11.18 -19.22 6.01
C ARG A 224 -10.91 -17.74 6.28
N GLU A 225 -11.63 -17.21 7.25
CA GLU A 225 -11.39 -15.89 7.83
C GLU A 225 -10.55 -16.07 9.10
N LEU A 226 -9.64 -15.14 9.39
CA LEU A 226 -8.85 -15.17 10.61
C LEU A 226 -9.79 -14.98 11.83
N PRO A 227 -9.74 -15.86 12.85
CA PRO A 227 -10.58 -15.72 14.03
C PRO A 227 -10.17 -14.50 14.87
N VAL A 228 -11.15 -13.80 15.42
CA VAL A 228 -10.94 -12.67 16.31
C VAL A 228 -11.60 -12.98 17.66
N ALA A 229 -10.82 -12.91 18.74
CA ALA A 229 -11.30 -13.24 20.07
C ALA A 229 -12.56 -12.42 20.43
N GLY A 230 -13.62 -13.10 20.87
CA GLY A 230 -14.89 -12.48 21.25
C GLY A 230 -15.70 -11.90 20.08
N ARG A 231 -15.34 -12.17 18.81
CA ARG A 231 -16.09 -11.72 17.63
C ARG A 231 -16.40 -12.87 16.69
N GLY A 232 -17.62 -12.87 16.15
CA GLY A 232 -17.99 -13.78 15.06
C GLY A 232 -17.34 -13.40 13.73
N VAL A 233 -17.47 -14.29 12.75
CA VAL A 233 -17.04 -14.03 11.36
C VAL A 233 -17.77 -12.81 10.76
N THR A 234 -17.11 -12.09 9.86
CA THR A 234 -17.72 -10.91 9.21
C THR A 234 -18.64 -11.28 8.04
N SER A 235 -18.58 -12.53 7.59
CA SER A 235 -19.45 -13.06 6.55
C SER A 235 -19.91 -14.48 6.88
N THR A 236 -21.19 -14.76 6.61
CA THR A 236 -21.77 -16.11 6.73
C THR A 236 -21.07 -17.14 5.84
N ALA A 237 -20.39 -16.69 4.78
CA ALA A 237 -19.58 -17.53 3.91
C ALA A 237 -18.46 -18.29 4.66
N TYR A 238 -18.01 -17.78 5.82
CA TYR A 238 -16.95 -18.39 6.62
C TYR A 238 -17.45 -19.10 7.88
N ALA A 239 -18.74 -18.97 8.21
CA ALA A 239 -19.31 -19.43 9.48
C ALA A 239 -19.14 -20.94 9.71
N ALA A 240 -19.41 -21.76 8.69
CA ALA A 240 -19.27 -23.21 8.79
C ALA A 240 -17.83 -23.64 9.11
N GLN A 241 -16.83 -22.93 8.57
CA GLN A 241 -15.43 -23.24 8.85
C GLN A 241 -14.99 -22.75 10.22
N ALA A 242 -15.42 -21.55 10.61
CA ALA A 242 -15.14 -21.01 11.95
C ALA A 242 -15.74 -21.87 13.07
N GLN A 243 -16.91 -22.48 12.85
CA GLN A 243 -17.49 -23.43 13.81
C GLN A 243 -16.74 -24.76 13.86
N ARG A 244 -16.32 -25.28 12.70
CA ARG A 244 -15.66 -26.59 12.62
C ARG A 244 -14.22 -26.57 13.14
N ASN A 245 -13.46 -25.54 12.75
CA ASN A 245 -12.05 -25.37 13.09
C ASN A 245 -11.81 -23.92 13.57
N PRO A 246 -12.23 -23.59 14.81
CA PRO A 246 -12.16 -22.22 15.34
C PRO A 246 -10.73 -21.75 15.62
N VAL A 247 -9.80 -22.68 15.80
CA VAL A 247 -8.40 -22.41 16.13
C VAL A 247 -7.53 -22.68 14.91
N PRO A 248 -6.70 -21.72 14.47
CA PRO A 248 -5.74 -21.94 13.39
C PRO A 248 -4.73 -23.04 13.71
N GLU A 249 -4.39 -23.86 12.71
CA GLU A 249 -3.52 -25.03 12.88
C GLU A 249 -2.09 -24.67 13.35
N TRP A 250 -1.64 -23.43 13.13
CA TRP A 250 -0.31 -22.93 13.52
C TRP A 250 -0.31 -22.12 14.83
N SER A 251 -1.43 -22.04 15.54
CA SER A 251 -1.61 -21.17 16.73
C SER A 251 -0.68 -21.49 17.91
N SER A 252 -0.13 -22.70 17.97
CA SER A 252 0.91 -23.08 18.93
C SER A 252 2.22 -22.32 18.69
N GLU A 253 2.53 -21.96 17.44
CA GLU A 253 3.80 -21.38 17.02
C GLU A 253 3.70 -19.88 16.69
N ILE A 254 2.58 -19.47 16.07
CA ILE A 254 2.33 -18.09 15.66
C ILE A 254 1.01 -17.62 16.29
N GLU A 255 1.11 -16.69 17.24
CA GLU A 255 -0.03 -16.00 17.82
C GLU A 255 -0.44 -14.79 16.97
N MET A 256 -1.62 -14.24 17.22
CA MET A 256 -2.11 -13.09 16.46
C MET A 256 -3.02 -12.18 17.28
N GLU A 257 -3.07 -10.92 16.89
CA GLU A 257 -4.01 -9.92 17.38
C GLU A 257 -4.54 -9.12 16.20
N THR A 258 -5.81 -8.71 16.25
CA THR A 258 -6.48 -8.05 15.13
C THR A 258 -6.99 -6.67 15.51
N LEU A 259 -6.63 -5.66 14.72
CA LEU A 259 -7.25 -4.35 14.72
C LEU A 259 -8.31 -4.29 13.62
N GLY A 260 -9.51 -3.86 13.99
CA GLY A 260 -10.59 -3.59 13.03
C GLY A 260 -11.61 -4.73 12.88
N PRO A 261 -12.40 -4.71 11.80
CA PRO A 261 -12.42 -3.64 10.81
C PRO A 261 -12.83 -2.28 11.42
N LEU A 262 -12.17 -1.22 10.96
CA LEU A 262 -12.52 0.19 11.17
C LEU A 262 -13.15 0.65 9.85
N THR A 263 -14.49 0.69 9.81
CA THR A 263 -15.22 1.02 8.59
C THR A 263 -15.36 2.52 8.41
N PHE A 264 -15.18 3.00 7.17
CA PHE A 264 -15.42 4.40 6.85
C PHE A 264 -16.90 4.62 6.51
N ARG A 265 -17.38 5.88 6.61
CA ARG A 265 -18.75 6.23 6.19
C ARG A 265 -18.94 6.10 4.68
N SER A 266 -17.85 6.20 3.95
CA SER A 266 -17.75 5.96 2.51
C SER A 266 -17.45 4.48 2.22
N VAL A 267 -16.71 4.18 1.16
CA VAL A 267 -16.36 2.79 0.82
C VAL A 267 -15.07 2.39 1.54
N GLY A 268 -15.03 1.14 1.98
CA GLY A 268 -13.81 0.50 2.48
C GLY A 268 -13.67 0.51 3.99
N ALA A 269 -12.55 -0.06 4.43
CA ALA A 269 -12.21 -0.22 5.82
C ALA A 269 -10.69 -0.29 5.98
N PHE A 270 -10.23 0.01 7.19
CA PHE A 270 -8.90 -0.37 7.66
C PHE A 270 -9.03 -1.55 8.62
N SER A 271 -8.19 -2.56 8.45
CA SER A 271 -8.18 -3.76 9.27
C SER A 271 -6.84 -4.44 9.06
N GLU A 272 -6.18 -4.79 10.15
CA GLU A 272 -4.87 -5.43 10.11
C GLU A 272 -4.76 -6.45 11.25
N THR A 273 -4.24 -7.64 10.94
CA THR A 273 -3.85 -8.64 11.92
C THR A 273 -2.33 -8.70 11.99
N VAL A 274 -1.78 -8.54 13.19
CA VAL A 274 -0.36 -8.75 13.47
C VAL A 274 -0.14 -10.18 13.91
N PHE A 275 1.00 -10.75 13.54
CA PHE A 275 1.36 -12.14 13.85
C PHE A 275 2.65 -12.21 14.66
N TYR A 276 2.65 -12.92 15.77
CA TYR A 276 3.81 -13.07 16.64
C TYR A 276 4.34 -14.50 16.58
N HIS A 277 5.49 -14.67 15.92
CA HIS A 277 6.20 -15.95 15.90
C HIS A 277 6.98 -16.14 17.20
N LYS A 278 6.55 -17.11 18.02
CA LYS A 278 7.00 -17.26 19.42
C LYS A 278 8.48 -17.61 19.52
N ALA A 279 8.94 -18.56 18.71
CA ALA A 279 10.30 -19.09 18.78
C ALA A 279 11.36 -18.01 18.51
N THR A 280 11.12 -17.13 17.55
CA THR A 280 12.05 -16.05 17.16
C THR A 280 11.71 -14.70 17.78
N LYS A 281 10.64 -14.62 18.58
CA LYS A 281 10.14 -13.39 19.21
C LYS A 281 9.95 -12.26 18.19
N THR A 282 9.40 -12.60 17.03
CA THR A 282 9.25 -11.72 15.87
C THR A 282 7.78 -11.36 15.64
N LEU A 283 7.48 -10.06 15.63
CA LEU A 283 6.17 -9.55 15.25
C LEU A 283 6.15 -9.20 13.76
N LEU A 284 5.20 -9.75 13.02
CA LEU A 284 4.88 -9.36 11.65
C LEU A 284 3.78 -8.31 11.70
N VAL A 285 4.01 -7.21 11.00
CA VAL A 285 3.09 -6.09 10.87
C VAL A 285 2.96 -5.78 9.39
N THR A 286 1.79 -5.33 8.93
CA THR A 286 1.58 -4.95 7.53
C THR A 286 1.86 -3.46 7.34
N ASP A 287 0.94 -2.59 7.74
CA ASP A 287 1.00 -1.15 7.50
C ASP A 287 1.07 -0.32 8.79
N LEU A 288 0.72 -0.91 9.94
CA LEU A 288 0.58 -0.20 11.21
C LEU A 288 1.86 0.47 11.73
N VAL A 289 3.04 -0.10 11.48
CA VAL A 289 4.32 0.52 11.86
C VAL A 289 5.36 0.36 10.75
N GLY A 290 6.30 1.29 10.70
CA GLY A 290 7.47 1.23 9.84
C GLY A 290 8.68 1.91 10.45
N ARG A 291 9.84 1.70 9.83
CA ARG A 291 11.09 2.43 10.10
C ARG A 291 11.74 2.75 8.76
N VAL A 292 12.41 3.90 8.70
CA VAL A 292 13.20 4.30 7.54
C VAL A 292 14.63 4.51 7.99
N SER A 293 15.56 3.83 7.33
CA SER A 293 17.00 4.04 7.50
C SER A 293 17.55 4.98 6.43
N ASP A 294 18.80 5.43 6.60
CA ASP A 294 19.49 6.26 5.61
C ASP A 294 19.75 5.50 4.29
N GLU A 295 19.78 4.17 4.33
CA GLU A 295 20.05 3.35 3.15
C GLU A 295 18.76 3.01 2.39
N PRO A 296 18.73 3.18 1.06
CA PRO A 296 17.62 2.70 0.25
C PRO A 296 17.48 1.17 0.36
N PRO A 297 16.27 0.64 0.56
CA PRO A 297 15.99 -0.80 0.48
C PRO A 297 16.59 -1.44 -0.78
N ALA A 298 17.16 -2.65 -0.64
CA ALA A 298 17.88 -3.34 -1.71
C ALA A 298 17.07 -3.47 -3.01
N ILE A 299 15.75 -3.69 -2.91
CA ILE A 299 14.86 -3.78 -4.07
C ILE A 299 14.80 -2.46 -4.88
N LEU A 300 14.92 -1.31 -4.22
CA LEU A 300 14.94 0.00 -4.88
C LEU A 300 16.29 0.32 -5.53
N GLN A 301 17.33 -0.45 -5.21
CA GLN A 301 18.66 -0.28 -5.78
C GLN A 301 18.86 -1.03 -7.12
N GLN A 302 17.97 -1.97 -7.44
CA GLN A 302 18.02 -2.72 -8.71
C GLN A 302 17.66 -1.83 -9.91
N ASP A 303 16.77 -0.86 -9.71
CA ASP A 303 16.47 0.21 -10.66
C ASP A 303 16.52 1.57 -9.95
N PRO A 304 17.67 2.27 -9.97
CA PRO A 304 17.86 3.48 -9.19
C PRO A 304 17.15 4.70 -9.81
N ARG A 305 16.48 4.57 -10.96
CA ARG A 305 15.92 5.73 -11.69
C ARG A 305 14.93 6.54 -10.85
N ALA A 306 14.09 5.89 -10.04
CA ALA A 306 13.19 6.58 -9.12
C ALA A 306 13.96 7.33 -8.01
N LEU A 307 15.02 6.73 -7.47
CA LEU A 307 15.89 7.40 -6.48
C LEU A 307 16.53 8.64 -7.10
N LEU A 308 17.13 8.51 -8.28
CA LEU A 308 17.82 9.61 -8.96
C LEU A 308 16.84 10.69 -9.46
N TYR A 309 15.62 10.29 -9.85
CA TYR A 309 14.54 11.22 -10.15
C TYR A 309 14.29 12.14 -8.95
N HIS A 310 14.15 11.57 -7.74
CA HIS A 310 13.91 12.31 -6.50
C HIS A 310 15.15 13.02 -5.93
N ALA A 311 16.37 12.63 -6.33
CA ALA A 311 17.61 13.24 -5.86
C ALA A 311 17.83 14.67 -6.37
N ARG A 312 17.16 15.06 -7.45
CA ARG A 312 17.29 16.38 -8.09
C ARG A 312 16.55 17.48 -7.32
N ASN A 313 17.07 18.70 -7.30
CA ASN A 313 16.35 19.83 -6.71
C ASN A 313 15.31 20.37 -7.71
N LYS A 314 15.60 20.37 -9.00
CA LYS A 314 14.75 20.82 -10.11
C LYS A 314 14.69 19.78 -11.23
N ALA A 315 13.74 19.93 -12.13
CA ALA A 315 13.53 19.02 -13.27
C ALA A 315 14.79 18.87 -14.16
N THR A 316 15.54 19.96 -14.33
CA THR A 316 16.66 20.08 -15.27
C THR A 316 18.02 19.78 -14.64
N ASP A 317 18.09 19.57 -13.33
CA ASP A 317 19.36 19.30 -12.66
C ASP A 317 19.97 18.00 -13.18
N ALA A 318 21.28 18.04 -13.44
CA ALA A 318 22.06 16.84 -13.67
C ALA A 318 22.10 15.99 -12.38
N VAL A 319 22.16 14.66 -12.56
CA VAL A 319 22.28 13.73 -11.44
C VAL A 319 23.09 12.53 -11.88
N GLU A 320 24.17 12.25 -11.16
CA GLU A 320 24.99 11.06 -11.37
C GLU A 320 24.54 9.93 -10.45
N ASP A 321 24.68 8.69 -10.92
CA ASP A 321 24.38 7.52 -10.12
C ASP A 321 25.48 7.24 -9.09
N THR A 322 25.35 7.88 -7.93
CA THR A 322 26.26 7.70 -6.79
C THR A 322 25.50 7.22 -5.56
N PRO A 323 26.16 6.53 -4.61
CA PRO A 323 25.53 6.18 -3.34
C PRO A 323 24.92 7.38 -2.61
N ALA A 324 25.59 8.54 -2.65
CA ALA A 324 25.08 9.78 -2.06
C ALA A 324 23.80 10.27 -2.75
N ALA A 325 23.75 10.26 -4.09
CA ALA A 325 22.56 10.64 -4.85
C ALA A 325 21.39 9.69 -4.57
N ARG A 326 21.65 8.36 -4.52
CA ARG A 326 20.63 7.36 -4.17
C ARG A 326 20.05 7.57 -2.78
N ARG A 327 20.89 7.85 -1.77
CA ARG A 327 20.43 8.16 -0.39
C ARG A 327 19.63 9.47 -0.33
N LYS A 328 20.05 10.52 -1.04
CA LYS A 328 19.30 11.77 -1.16
C LYS A 328 17.92 11.54 -1.80
N GLY A 329 17.89 10.78 -2.89
CA GLY A 329 16.67 10.33 -3.54
C GLY A 329 15.74 9.56 -2.62
N TRP A 330 16.29 8.57 -1.90
CA TRP A 330 15.56 7.76 -0.93
C TRP A 330 14.91 8.60 0.17
N ARG A 331 15.68 9.49 0.79
CA ARG A 331 15.19 10.40 1.83
C ARG A 331 13.98 11.20 1.36
N ARG A 332 14.08 11.79 0.16
CA ARG A 332 12.99 12.59 -0.43
C ARG A 332 11.79 11.71 -0.80
N MET A 333 12.03 10.54 -1.35
CA MET A 333 10.98 9.57 -1.68
C MET A 333 10.25 9.07 -0.42
N ALA A 334 10.96 8.79 0.67
CA ALA A 334 10.37 8.42 1.95
C ALA A 334 9.51 9.55 2.53
N LEU A 335 9.97 10.80 2.45
CA LEU A 335 9.18 11.98 2.83
C LEU A 335 7.90 12.07 1.99
N PHE A 336 7.99 11.98 0.66
CA PHE A 336 6.82 11.94 -0.23
C PHE A 336 5.86 10.79 0.13
N GLY A 337 6.38 9.60 0.43
CA GLY A 337 5.56 8.44 0.80
C GLY A 337 4.82 8.59 2.13
N LEU A 338 5.40 9.32 3.09
CA LEU A 338 4.84 9.47 4.43
C LEU A 338 3.91 10.69 4.60
N VAL A 339 4.20 11.80 3.91
CA VAL A 339 3.49 13.07 4.12
C VAL A 339 2.92 13.70 2.84
N PHE A 340 3.09 13.05 1.69
CA PHE A 340 2.75 13.53 0.34
C PHE A 340 3.46 14.82 -0.08
N PHE A 341 3.31 15.94 0.62
CA PHE A 341 4.02 17.19 0.32
C PHE A 341 4.88 17.62 1.52
N PRO A 342 6.18 17.32 1.50
CA PRO A 342 7.12 17.81 2.51
C PRO A 342 7.10 19.34 2.53
N SER A 343 7.12 19.93 3.72
CA SER A 343 6.90 21.37 3.91
C SER A 343 7.95 22.28 3.24
N GLN A 344 9.09 21.73 2.84
CA GLN A 344 10.18 22.47 2.20
C GLN A 344 10.06 22.57 0.68
N ILE A 345 9.19 21.78 0.03
CA ILE A 345 9.07 21.86 -1.44
C ILE A 345 8.29 23.10 -1.86
N THR A 346 8.67 23.67 -3.01
CA THR A 346 7.82 24.60 -3.73
C THR A 346 7.12 23.84 -4.85
N VAL A 347 5.78 23.85 -4.88
CA VAL A 347 5.02 23.16 -5.92
C VAL A 347 4.85 24.06 -7.13
N SER A 348 5.27 23.58 -8.30
CA SER A 348 5.19 24.32 -9.56
C SER A 348 3.75 24.36 -10.09
N SER A 349 3.40 25.43 -10.81
CA SER A 349 2.17 25.43 -11.60
C SER A 349 2.23 24.37 -12.71
N VAL A 350 1.07 23.94 -13.22
CA VAL A 350 1.02 22.94 -14.29
C VAL A 350 1.74 23.43 -15.55
N SER A 351 1.51 24.69 -15.95
CA SER A 351 2.17 25.30 -17.11
C SER A 351 3.68 25.37 -16.96
N GLN A 352 4.15 25.74 -15.76
CA GLN A 352 5.57 25.75 -15.44
C GLN A 352 6.18 24.35 -15.52
N ALA A 353 5.54 23.33 -14.93
CA ALA A 353 6.03 21.95 -14.98
C ALA A 353 6.16 21.44 -16.43
N PHE A 354 5.21 21.77 -17.32
CA PHE A 354 5.31 21.44 -18.74
C PHE A 354 6.42 22.21 -19.46
N ALA A 355 6.64 23.48 -19.12
CA ALA A 355 7.72 24.28 -19.68
C ALA A 355 9.10 23.72 -19.28
N GLU A 356 9.26 23.36 -18.01
CA GLU A 356 10.48 22.75 -17.46
C GLU A 356 10.73 21.36 -18.05
N ALA A 357 9.69 20.54 -18.23
CA ALA A 357 9.82 19.20 -18.83
C ALA A 357 10.41 19.23 -20.25
N LYS A 358 10.13 20.28 -21.04
CA LYS A 358 10.72 20.46 -22.37
C LYS A 358 12.22 20.77 -22.33
N GLN A 359 12.71 21.31 -21.22
CA GLN A 359 14.12 21.67 -21.01
C GLN A 359 14.95 20.49 -20.47
N VAL A 360 14.31 19.39 -20.05
CA VAL A 360 15.01 18.21 -19.53
C VAL A 360 15.85 17.57 -20.65
N PRO A 361 17.17 17.40 -20.44
CA PRO A 361 18.07 16.73 -21.38
C PRO A 361 17.55 15.34 -21.75
N ALA A 362 17.71 14.95 -23.02
CA ALA A 362 17.21 13.67 -23.53
C ALA A 362 17.74 12.47 -22.72
N SER A 363 18.99 12.54 -22.27
CA SER A 363 19.67 11.52 -21.45
C SER A 363 19.06 11.32 -20.06
N LEU A 364 18.24 12.25 -19.56
CA LEU A 364 17.60 12.19 -18.23
C LEU A 364 16.10 11.89 -18.28
N ARG A 365 15.47 11.91 -19.47
CA ARG A 365 14.01 11.76 -19.61
C ARG A 365 13.50 10.43 -19.05
N ASN A 366 14.27 9.36 -19.20
CA ASN A 366 13.87 8.04 -18.70
C ASN A 366 13.81 7.94 -17.17
N LEU A 367 14.39 8.88 -16.41
CA LEU A 367 14.21 8.97 -14.95
C LEU A 367 12.76 9.26 -14.58
N GLY A 368 12.03 10.01 -15.42
CA GLY A 368 10.61 10.30 -15.24
C GLY A 368 9.67 9.17 -15.65
N SER A 369 10.21 8.04 -16.14
CA SER A 369 9.38 6.87 -16.49
C SER A 369 8.74 6.31 -15.23
N GLY A 370 7.40 6.24 -15.20
CA GLY A 370 6.63 5.85 -14.01
C GLY A 370 6.37 6.96 -12.99
N ALA A 371 6.91 8.16 -13.21
CA ALA A 371 6.69 9.33 -12.36
C ALA A 371 5.30 9.97 -12.59
N VAL A 372 5.17 11.27 -12.35
CA VAL A 372 3.96 12.03 -12.70
C VAL A 372 3.70 11.89 -14.21
N PRO A 373 2.44 11.76 -14.66
CA PRO A 373 2.10 11.67 -16.08
C PRO A 373 2.83 12.71 -16.92
N PHE A 374 3.24 12.33 -18.13
CA PHE A 374 4.08 13.14 -19.01
C PHE A 374 5.50 13.42 -18.48
N GLN A 375 5.99 12.59 -17.54
CA GLN A 375 7.35 12.69 -16.98
C GLN A 375 7.63 14.04 -16.28
N LEU A 376 6.57 14.65 -15.74
CA LEU A 376 6.65 15.96 -15.10
C LEU A 376 7.37 15.89 -13.76
N TYR A 377 8.09 16.96 -13.40
CA TYR A 377 8.68 17.17 -12.09
C TYR A 377 8.07 18.44 -11.44
N PRO A 378 6.82 18.38 -10.94
CA PRO A 378 6.04 19.58 -10.57
C PRO A 378 6.40 20.15 -9.19
N TRP A 379 7.67 20.11 -8.79
CA TRP A 379 8.15 20.71 -7.55
C TRP A 379 9.61 21.10 -7.65
N SER A 380 10.07 21.94 -6.75
CA SER A 380 11.48 22.20 -6.53
C SER A 380 11.86 22.09 -5.06
N TRP A 381 13.07 21.62 -4.80
CA TRP A 381 13.69 21.67 -3.48
C TRP A 381 14.58 22.91 -3.35
N PRO A 382 14.58 23.59 -2.21
CA PRO A 382 15.63 24.55 -1.88
C PRO A 382 17.01 23.90 -1.88
N GLU A 383 18.04 24.73 -2.07
CA GLU A 383 19.44 24.31 -1.94
C GLU A 383 19.78 23.89 -0.50
N ASN A 384 20.98 23.32 -0.32
CA ASN A 384 21.53 22.94 1.00
C ASN A 384 20.79 21.80 1.73
N ASP A 385 20.15 20.90 0.99
CA ASP A 385 19.57 19.65 1.53
C ASP A 385 18.63 19.88 2.74
N VAL A 386 17.76 20.90 2.65
CA VAL A 386 16.76 21.24 3.68
C VAL A 386 15.84 20.08 4.08
N ASP A 387 15.75 19.05 3.25
CA ASP A 387 15.03 17.80 3.52
C ASP A 387 15.63 16.96 4.65
N LEU A 388 16.91 17.15 4.98
CA LEU A 388 17.59 16.44 6.07
C LEU A 388 16.93 16.64 7.43
N GLN A 389 16.52 17.88 7.75
CA GLN A 389 15.91 18.19 9.04
C GLN A 389 14.67 17.30 9.28
N ASN A 390 13.79 17.22 8.28
CA ASN A 390 12.52 16.51 8.41
C ASN A 390 12.73 15.00 8.37
N PHE A 391 13.66 14.52 7.55
CA PHE A 391 14.04 13.11 7.55
C PHE A 391 14.64 12.67 8.88
N ASN A 392 15.56 13.46 9.44
CA ASN A 392 16.19 13.18 10.73
C ASN A 392 15.18 13.13 11.89
N ALA A 393 14.00 13.75 11.74
CA ALA A 393 12.96 13.71 12.75
C ALA A 393 12.43 12.29 13.01
N PHE A 394 12.35 11.45 11.97
CA PHE A 394 11.78 10.08 12.05
C PHE A 394 12.73 8.96 11.65
N LYS A 395 13.85 9.24 10.98
CA LYS A 395 14.78 8.19 10.56
C LYS A 395 15.25 7.36 11.76
N ASN A 396 15.42 6.06 11.52
CA ASN A 396 15.82 5.06 12.50
C ASN A 396 14.91 4.95 13.74
N LYS A 397 13.75 5.61 13.75
CA LYS A 397 12.72 5.46 14.78
C LYS A 397 11.58 4.60 14.23
N LEU A 398 11.01 3.76 15.08
CA LEU A 398 9.76 3.08 14.76
C LEU A 398 8.61 4.09 14.88
N PHE A 399 7.77 4.18 13.87
CA PHE A 399 6.63 5.10 13.85
C PHE A 399 5.41 4.43 13.21
N CYS A 400 4.21 4.85 13.63
CA CYS A 400 3.00 4.60 12.88
C CYS A 400 2.91 5.61 11.72
N PRO A 401 2.72 5.18 10.45
CA PRO A 401 2.70 6.10 9.32
C PRO A 401 1.70 7.26 9.52
N PRO A 402 2.09 8.52 9.21
CA PRO A 402 1.23 9.69 9.46
C PRO A 402 -0.10 9.64 8.74
N ILE A 403 -0.14 9.04 7.56
CA ILE A 403 -1.38 8.81 6.82
C ILE A 403 -2.42 8.04 7.68
N LEU A 404 -1.97 7.05 8.45
CA LEU A 404 -2.83 6.30 9.35
C LEU A 404 -3.24 7.15 10.56
N THR A 405 -2.28 7.83 11.20
CA THR A 405 -2.55 8.57 12.44
C THR A 405 -3.35 9.86 12.23
N GLN A 406 -3.32 10.45 11.04
CA GLN A 406 -4.05 11.69 10.74
C GLN A 406 -5.43 11.43 10.10
N LEU A 407 -5.62 10.29 9.43
CA LEU A 407 -6.81 10.07 8.59
C LEU A 407 -7.63 8.83 8.92
N ILE A 408 -7.05 7.84 9.62
CA ILE A 408 -7.70 6.55 9.84
C ILE A 408 -7.84 6.25 11.33
N LEU A 409 -6.70 6.09 12.03
CA LEU A 409 -6.66 5.60 13.40
C LEU A 409 -7.14 6.65 14.40
N ASN A 410 -6.99 7.94 14.07
CA ASN A 410 -7.53 9.02 14.88
C ASN A 410 -9.06 9.06 14.95
N ARG A 411 -9.77 8.27 14.13
CA ARG A 411 -11.24 8.16 14.20
C ARG A 411 -11.72 7.19 15.25
N GLU A 412 -10.86 6.26 15.64
CA GLU A 412 -11.16 5.12 16.51
C GLU A 412 -10.01 4.93 17.52
N VAL A 413 -9.63 6.03 18.19
CA VAL A 413 -8.46 6.10 19.07
C VAL A 413 -8.51 5.04 20.16
N ASP A 414 -9.61 4.93 20.90
CA ASP A 414 -9.74 3.97 22.00
C ASP A 414 -9.60 2.52 21.51
N ARG A 415 -10.26 2.18 20.40
CA ARG A 415 -10.15 0.84 19.79
C ARG A 415 -8.73 0.54 19.33
N THR A 416 -8.05 1.54 18.76
CA THR A 416 -6.67 1.44 18.29
C THR A 416 -5.71 1.26 19.47
N LEU A 417 -5.76 2.13 20.46
CA LEU A 417 -4.87 2.06 21.62
C LEU A 417 -5.12 0.82 22.47
N THR A 418 -6.37 0.38 22.64
CA THR A 418 -6.67 -0.90 23.31
C THR A 418 -6.06 -2.07 22.55
N PHE A 419 -6.07 -2.05 21.22
CA PHE A 419 -5.38 -3.07 20.42
C PHE A 419 -3.85 -2.99 20.61
N VAL A 420 -3.27 -1.79 20.57
CA VAL A 420 -1.83 -1.58 20.79
C VAL A 420 -1.40 -2.12 22.15
N ASP A 421 -2.17 -1.83 23.20
CA ASP A 421 -1.91 -2.29 24.56
C ASP A 421 -2.03 -3.83 24.66
N ARG A 422 -3.00 -4.45 23.96
CA ARG A 422 -3.07 -5.93 23.88
C ARG A 422 -1.84 -6.53 23.21
N VAL A 423 -1.42 -5.99 22.06
CA VAL A 423 -0.22 -6.46 21.34
C VAL A 423 1.02 -6.32 22.22
N ALA A 424 1.23 -5.15 22.83
CA ALA A 424 2.38 -4.89 23.68
C ALA A 424 2.39 -5.77 24.94
N THR A 425 1.22 -6.06 25.53
CA THR A 425 1.10 -6.90 26.72
C THR A 425 1.31 -8.38 26.38
N ARG A 426 0.56 -8.90 25.40
CA ARG A 426 0.60 -10.32 25.01
C ARG A 426 1.93 -10.72 24.41
N PHE A 427 2.53 -9.84 23.62
CA PHE A 427 3.79 -10.09 22.91
C PHE A 427 4.94 -9.28 23.53
N SER A 428 4.91 -9.11 24.85
CA SER A 428 5.91 -8.34 25.63
C SER A 428 7.35 -8.81 25.41
N GLY A 429 7.53 -10.10 25.07
CA GLY A 429 8.82 -10.69 24.75
C GLY A 429 9.38 -10.37 23.37
N MET A 430 8.69 -9.62 22.51
CA MET A 430 9.16 -9.34 21.15
C MET A 430 10.53 -8.66 21.13
N LYS A 431 11.36 -9.05 20.16
CA LYS A 431 12.71 -8.49 19.94
C LYS A 431 12.90 -7.95 18.54
N ARG A 432 11.90 -8.15 17.66
CA ARG A 432 11.99 -7.87 16.24
C ARG A 432 10.62 -7.58 15.67
N ILE A 433 10.57 -6.62 14.75
CA ILE A 433 9.42 -6.33 13.91
C ILE A 433 9.79 -6.48 12.43
N ILE A 434 8.96 -7.15 11.65
CA ILE A 434 9.03 -7.20 10.19
C ILE A 434 7.77 -6.50 9.65
N PRO A 435 7.88 -5.25 9.19
CA PRO A 435 6.76 -4.53 8.58
C PRO A 435 6.54 -4.96 7.12
N GLY A 436 5.39 -4.63 6.54
CA GLY A 436 5.06 -4.89 5.13
C GLY A 436 5.77 -3.96 4.16
N HIS A 437 6.32 -2.85 4.66
CA HIS A 437 6.95 -1.78 3.89
C HIS A 437 8.23 -1.26 4.54
N LEU A 438 9.02 -0.48 3.79
CA LEU A 438 10.24 0.22 4.25
C LEU A 438 11.31 -0.76 4.78
N ASP A 439 12.01 -0.41 5.88
CA ASP A 439 13.05 -1.24 6.47
C ASP A 439 12.55 -2.66 6.80
N ASN A 440 13.45 -3.64 6.70
CA ASN A 440 13.20 -5.03 7.08
C ASN A 440 13.96 -5.38 8.37
N ASN A 441 13.59 -6.47 9.04
CA ASN A 441 14.31 -7.04 10.18
C ASN A 441 14.64 -6.02 11.29
N ILE A 442 13.64 -5.26 11.75
CA ILE A 442 13.85 -4.14 12.67
C ILE A 442 14.03 -4.67 14.11
N PRO A 443 15.15 -4.40 14.79
CA PRO A 443 15.27 -4.63 16.22
C PRO A 443 14.32 -3.68 16.96
N ALA A 444 13.31 -4.22 17.63
CA ALA A 444 12.31 -3.44 18.34
C ALA A 444 11.64 -4.28 19.44
N THR A 445 11.27 -3.60 20.53
CA THR A 445 10.57 -4.17 21.68
C THR A 445 9.08 -3.83 21.65
N ALA A 446 8.30 -4.45 22.55
CA ALA A 446 6.89 -4.11 22.74
C ALA A 446 6.69 -2.63 23.14
N ASN A 447 7.65 -2.05 23.86
CA ASN A 447 7.64 -0.63 24.22
C ASN A 447 7.86 0.26 22.99
N ASP A 448 8.78 -0.10 22.10
CA ASP A 448 9.00 0.63 20.85
C ASP A 448 7.74 0.58 19.97
N PHE A 449 7.10 -0.60 19.87
CA PHE A 449 5.82 -0.76 19.18
C PHE A 449 4.74 0.16 19.77
N SER A 450 4.57 0.18 21.10
CA SER A 450 3.57 1.04 21.75
C SER A 450 3.84 2.53 21.53
N LYS A 451 5.12 2.96 21.63
CA LYS A 451 5.55 4.34 21.42
C LYS A 451 5.34 4.83 19.99
N ALA A 452 5.37 3.94 19.00
CA ALA A 452 5.09 4.28 17.60
C ALA A 452 3.69 4.89 17.40
N PHE A 453 2.74 4.63 18.31
CA PHE A 453 1.38 5.18 18.32
C PHE A 453 1.22 6.40 19.24
N GLY A 454 2.32 6.98 19.75
CA GLY A 454 2.29 8.11 20.68
C GLY A 454 1.47 9.31 20.18
N SER A 455 1.36 9.51 18.86
CA SER A 455 0.58 10.62 18.27
C SER A 455 -0.93 10.51 18.55
N LEU A 456 -1.41 9.30 18.85
CA LEU A 456 -2.80 9.05 19.20
C LEU A 456 -3.05 9.15 20.71
N ARG A 457 -1.98 9.13 21.54
CA ARG A 457 -2.05 9.33 22.99
C ARG A 457 -2.03 10.82 23.29
N LYS A 458 -2.81 11.29 24.27
CA LYS A 458 -2.77 12.68 24.73
C LYS A 458 -1.39 12.93 25.38
N CYS A 459 -0.68 13.98 24.94
CA CYS A 459 0.52 14.59 25.57
C CYS A 459 1.94 14.14 25.17
N ASP A 460 2.13 13.24 24.20
CA ASP A 460 3.50 12.91 23.72
C ASP A 460 3.78 13.50 22.34
N ALA A 461 4.99 14.07 22.14
CA ALA A 461 5.50 14.35 20.81
C ALA A 461 5.81 13.01 20.12
N PRO A 462 5.10 12.63 19.05
CA PRO A 462 5.29 11.32 18.46
C PRO A 462 6.65 11.20 17.75
N PRO A 463 7.21 9.98 17.67
CA PRO A 463 8.18 9.68 16.63
C PRO A 463 7.48 9.79 15.27
N GLY A 464 8.00 10.65 14.38
CA GLY A 464 7.39 10.87 13.06
C GLY A 464 7.85 12.17 12.41
N PRO A 465 7.31 12.49 11.21
CA PRO A 465 7.59 13.75 10.52
C PRO A 465 7.21 14.98 11.35
N LEU A 466 7.86 16.10 11.04
CA LEU A 466 7.64 17.36 11.76
C LEU A 466 6.21 17.87 11.55
N LYS A 467 5.71 18.66 12.51
CA LYS A 467 4.34 19.20 12.49
C LYS A 467 3.99 19.90 11.17
N ASN A 468 4.93 20.67 10.60
CA ASN A 468 4.70 21.39 9.34
C ASN A 468 4.49 20.46 8.14
N ASP A 469 5.09 19.26 8.14
CA ASP A 469 4.87 18.26 7.09
C ASP A 469 3.47 17.65 7.16
N LEU A 470 2.84 17.67 8.33
CA LEU A 470 1.51 17.11 8.53
C LEU A 470 0.39 18.05 8.07
N ASN A 471 0.70 19.31 7.74
CA ASN A 471 -0.28 20.34 7.40
C ASN A 471 -1.25 19.89 6.29
N LEU A 472 -0.73 19.26 5.23
CA LEU A 472 -1.57 18.77 4.13
C LEU A 472 -2.54 17.69 4.61
N LEU A 473 -2.04 16.69 5.34
CA LEU A 473 -2.86 15.60 5.88
C LEU A 473 -3.94 16.15 6.83
N GLN A 474 -3.59 17.13 7.65
CA GLN A 474 -4.52 17.81 8.56
C GLN A 474 -5.59 18.62 7.80
N SER A 475 -5.21 19.35 6.75
CA SER A 475 -6.16 20.05 5.90
C SER A 475 -7.12 19.08 5.22
N VAL A 476 -6.61 17.96 4.68
CA VAL A 476 -7.44 16.92 4.07
C VAL A 476 -8.38 16.30 5.10
N SER A 477 -7.87 15.99 6.31
CA SER A 477 -8.66 15.48 7.44
C SER A 477 -9.87 16.37 7.74
N LYS A 478 -9.64 17.70 7.86
CA LYS A 478 -10.69 18.69 8.14
C LYS A 478 -11.73 18.74 7.03
N GLU A 479 -11.30 18.80 5.77
CA GLU A 479 -12.22 18.83 4.63
C GLU A 479 -13.04 17.54 4.53
N PHE A 480 -12.42 16.38 4.74
CA PHE A 480 -13.10 15.09 4.67
C PHE A 480 -14.13 14.92 5.79
N THR A 481 -13.82 15.43 6.97
CA THR A 481 -14.75 15.49 8.10
C THR A 481 -15.94 16.39 7.78
N LYS A 482 -15.68 17.60 7.24
CA LYS A 482 -16.71 18.56 6.82
C LYS A 482 -17.63 17.98 5.73
N LEU A 483 -17.09 17.19 4.81
CA LEU A 483 -17.84 16.50 3.75
C LEU A 483 -18.54 15.22 4.24
N GLY A 484 -18.35 14.82 5.50
CA GLY A 484 -18.96 13.62 6.07
C GLY A 484 -18.39 12.29 5.54
N ILE A 485 -17.25 12.33 4.84
CA ILE A 485 -16.57 11.17 4.25
C ILE A 485 -15.99 10.26 5.34
N VAL A 486 -15.54 10.87 6.43
CA VAL A 486 -14.91 10.25 7.61
C VAL A 486 -15.58 10.77 8.89
N ALA A 487 -15.46 10.03 9.98
CA ALA A 487 -15.92 10.49 11.30
C ALA A 487 -15.09 11.69 11.80
N PRO A 488 -15.53 12.42 12.83
CA PRO A 488 -14.70 13.44 13.47
C PRO A 488 -13.39 12.86 14.02
N ASP A 489 -12.38 13.73 14.13
CA ASP A 489 -11.14 13.39 14.82
C ASP A 489 -11.43 13.11 16.30
N GLY A 490 -10.96 11.97 16.80
CA GLY A 490 -11.06 11.56 18.21
C GLY A 490 -9.84 11.97 19.04
N VAL A 491 -8.74 12.39 18.40
CA VAL A 491 -7.59 12.99 19.07
C VAL A 491 -8.00 14.41 19.46
N CYS A 492 -8.04 14.67 20.78
CA CYS A 492 -8.60 15.90 21.38
C CYS A 492 -10.12 16.03 21.27
N ARG A 493 -10.87 15.08 21.83
CA ARG A 493 -12.14 15.47 22.48
C ARG A 493 -11.79 16.31 23.71
N ASP A 494 -12.21 17.57 23.67
CA ASP A 494 -12.33 18.43 24.84
C ASP A 494 -13.12 17.67 25.92
N VAL A 495 -12.60 17.70 27.15
CA VAL A 495 -13.38 17.41 28.36
C VAL A 495 -14.24 18.63 28.64
#